data_AF-A0A345ZKX2-F1
#
_entry.id   AF-A0A345ZKX2-F1
#
_cell.length_a   1.000
_cell.length_b   1.000
_cell.length_c   1.000
_cell.angle_alpha   90.00
_cell.angle_beta   90.00
_cell.angle_gamma   90.00
#
_symmetry.space_group_name_H-M   'P 1'
#
loop_
_entity.id
_entity.type
_entity.pdbx_description
1 polymer ?
#
loop_
_entity_poly.entity_id
_entity_poly.type
_entity_poly.pdbx_seq_one_letter_code
_entity_poly.pdbx_strand_id
1 'polypeptide(L)'
;MELAIFASASGGVVLVPTPFRPPDDAITLHGPLVPRGFLRVIDAEAAPWPELVLQLERHLFAALGAAEAGVLLGSSAARTTL
;
A
#
# COMPACT_ATOMS: atom_id res chain seq x y z
N MET A 1 -8.32 1.34 8.61
CA MET A 1 -8.49 1.21 7.14
C MET A 1 -7.90 -0.12 6.70
N GLU A 2 -8.41 -0.76 5.65
CA GLU A 2 -7.82 -1.99 5.08
C GLU A 2 -7.32 -1.74 3.66
N LEU A 3 -6.12 -2.23 3.36
CA LEU A 3 -5.41 -2.02 2.10
C LEU A 3 -5.01 -3.38 1.52
N ALA A 4 -5.27 -3.60 0.24
CA ALA A 4 -4.71 -4.71 -0.51
C ALA A 4 -3.25 -4.40 -0.87
N ILE A 5 -2.39 -5.41 -0.72
CA ILE A 5 -0.96 -5.34 -1.00
C ILE A 5 -0.69 -6.00 -2.33
N PHE A 6 -0.02 -5.30 -3.23
CA PHE A 6 0.45 -5.83 -4.50
C PHE A 6 1.97 -5.69 -4.61
N ALA A 7 2.64 -6.71 -5.13
CA ALA A 7 4.03 -6.63 -5.54
C ALA A 7 4.11 -6.05 -6.96
N SER A 8 4.99 -5.07 -7.14
CA SER A 8 5.36 -4.50 -8.43
C SER A 8 6.45 -5.33 -9.11
N ALA A 9 6.47 -5.34 -10.45
CA ALA A 9 7.55 -5.94 -11.23
C ALA A 9 8.93 -5.28 -10.96
N SER A 10 8.95 -4.02 -10.50
CA SER A 10 10.17 -3.30 -10.12
C SER A 10 10.70 -3.63 -8.72
N GLY A 11 10.06 -4.57 -8.00
CA GLY A 11 10.46 -4.97 -6.64
C GLY A 11 9.92 -4.08 -5.53
N GLY A 12 9.02 -3.15 -5.85
CA GLY A 12 8.27 -2.34 -4.88
C GLY A 12 6.94 -2.96 -4.46
N VAL A 13 6.22 -2.25 -3.60
CA VAL A 13 4.88 -2.60 -3.13
C VAL A 13 3.90 -1.50 -3.52
N VAL A 14 2.72 -1.88 -3.99
CA VAL A 14 1.60 -0.98 -4.24
C VAL A 14 0.48 -1.33 -3.25
N LEU A 15 0.02 -0.32 -2.52
CA LEU A 15 -1.11 -0.40 -1.60
C LEU A 15 -2.34 0.19 -2.27
N VAL A 16 -3.47 -0.51 -2.18
CA VAL A 16 -4.75 -0.08 -2.76
C VAL A 16 -5.84 -0.20 -1.69
N PRO A 17 -6.69 0.81 -1.45
CA PRO A 17 -7.77 0.69 -0.48
C PRO A 17 -8.78 -0.40 -0.88
N THR A 18 -9.17 -1.26 0.06
CA THR A 18 -10.25 -2.23 -0.20
C THR A 18 -11.61 -1.53 -0.22
N PRO A 19 -12.57 -1.94 -1.07
CA PRO A 19 -12.56 -3.10 -1.97
C PRO A 19 -12.11 -2.77 -3.41
N PHE A 20 -11.41 -1.65 -3.61
CA PHE A 20 -11.00 -1.23 -4.95
C PHE A 20 -9.95 -2.17 -5.55
N ARG A 21 -9.94 -2.21 -6.89
CA ARG A 21 -8.86 -2.84 -7.65
C ARG A 21 -7.76 -1.81 -7.93
N PRO A 22 -6.52 -2.24 -8.18
CA PRO A 22 -5.49 -1.32 -8.63
C PRO A 22 -5.96 -0.54 -9.86
N PRO A 23 -5.89 0.79 -9.85
CA PRO A 23 -6.29 1.60 -10.99
C PRO A 23 -5.30 1.43 -12.15
N ASP A 24 -5.75 1.74 -13.38
CA ASP A 24 -4.98 1.50 -14.61
C ASP A 24 -3.66 2.28 -14.65
N ASP A 25 -3.63 3.46 -14.02
CA ASP A 25 -2.43 4.27 -13.86
C ASP A 25 -1.39 3.59 -12.95
N ALA A 26 -1.82 2.93 -11.87
CA ALA A 26 -0.93 2.15 -11.01
C ALA A 26 -0.28 0.99 -11.78
N ILE A 27 -1.05 0.30 -12.62
CA ILE A 27 -0.55 -0.80 -13.47
C ILE A 27 0.40 -0.26 -14.54
N THR A 28 0.08 0.88 -15.14
CA THR A 28 0.91 1.53 -16.16
C THR A 28 2.25 1.98 -15.58
N LEU A 29 2.25 2.54 -14.36
CA LEU A 29 3.44 3.09 -13.70
C LEU A 29 4.33 2.02 -13.06
N HIS A 30 3.73 0.99 -12.45
CA HIS A 30 4.45 -0.03 -11.68
C HIS A 30 4.52 -1.40 -12.37
N GLY A 31 3.95 -1.50 -13.58
CA GLY A 31 3.87 -2.74 -14.33
C GLY A 31 2.84 -3.72 -13.76
N PRO A 32 2.90 -4.99 -14.19
CA PRO A 32 1.99 -6.01 -13.69
C PRO A 32 2.06 -6.14 -12.16
N LEU A 33 0.90 -6.03 -11.52
CA LEU A 33 0.76 -6.07 -10.07
C LEU A 33 0.30 -7.45 -9.60
N VAL A 34 1.07 -8.08 -8.71
CA VAL A 34 0.76 -9.42 -8.18
C VAL A 34 0.22 -9.28 -6.75
N PRO A 35 -1.01 -9.76 -6.45
CA PRO A 35 -1.56 -9.67 -5.10
C PRO A 35 -0.71 -10.48 -4.10
N ARG A 36 -0.49 -9.91 -2.91
CA ARG A 36 0.35 -10.50 -1.84
C ARG A 36 -0.37 -10.65 -0.51
N GLY A 37 -1.52 -10.02 -0.33
CA GLY A 37 -2.29 -10.08 0.92
C GLY A 37 -2.92 -8.75 1.25
N PHE A 38 -3.18 -8.53 2.53
CA PHE A 38 -3.86 -7.35 3.04
C PHE A 38 -3.13 -6.76 4.25
N LEU A 39 -3.31 -5.45 4.42
CA LEU A 39 -2.78 -4.67 5.51
C LEU A 39 -3.91 -3.92 6.19
N ARG A 40 -4.05 -4.11 7.50
CA ARG A 40 -4.98 -3.34 8.31
C ARG A 40 -4.25 -2.25 9.05
N VAL A 41 -4.59 -1.01 8.73
CA VAL A 41 -4.16 0.19 9.46
C VAL A 41 -4.99 0.30 10.74
N ILE A 42 -4.32 0.24 11.88
CA ILE A 42 -4.89 0.30 13.23
C ILE A 42 -4.99 1.75 13.69
N ASP A 43 -3.93 2.54 13.43
CA ASP A 43 -3.84 3.95 13.77
C ASP A 43 -3.33 4.74 12.57
N ALA A 44 -4.22 5.49 11.92
CA ALA A 44 -3.89 6.25 10.71
C ALA A 44 -3.23 7.61 11.03
N GLU A 45 -3.29 8.06 12.27
CA GLU A 45 -2.68 9.32 12.72
C GLU A 45 -1.21 9.12 13.13
N ALA A 46 -0.82 7.87 13.41
CA ALA A 46 0.56 7.51 13.72
C ALA A 46 1.46 7.46 12.47
N ALA A 47 2.67 7.99 12.56
CA ALA A 47 3.63 7.94 11.45
C ALA A 47 3.93 6.48 11.01
N PRO A 48 4.10 6.21 9.70
CA PRO A 48 4.09 7.14 8.55
C PRO A 48 2.73 7.21 7.82
N TRP A 49 1.61 6.93 8.49
CA TRP A 49 0.31 6.79 7.85
C TRP A 49 -0.32 8.08 7.31
N PRO A 50 -0.20 9.25 7.96
CA PRO A 50 -0.87 10.47 7.49
C PRO A 50 -0.50 10.83 6.04
N GLU A 51 0.78 10.77 5.67
CA GLU A 51 1.20 11.06 4.29
C GLU A 51 0.64 10.05 3.28
N LEU A 52 0.59 8.78 3.67
CA LEU A 52 0.08 7.71 2.80
C LEU A 52 -1.43 7.76 2.63
N VAL A 53 -2.18 8.11 3.69
CA VAL A 53 -3.63 8.32 3.59
C VAL A 53 -3.92 9.43 2.58
N LEU A 54 -3.19 10.54 2.62
CA LEU A 54 -3.36 11.63 1.65
C LEU A 54 -3.08 11.18 0.20
N GLN A 55 -2.09 10.30 -0.02
CA GLN A 55 -1.84 9.74 -1.35
C GLN A 55 -2.98 8.82 -1.80
N LEU A 56 -3.45 7.95 -0.91
CA LEU A 56 -4.55 7.02 -1.18
C LEU A 56 -5.86 7.75 -1.49
N GLU A 57 -6.15 8.86 -0.79
CA GLU A 57 -7.31 9.70 -1.06
C GLU A 57 -7.26 10.40 -2.43
N ARG A 58 -6.06 10.75 -2.89
CA ARG A 58 -5.86 11.47 -4.17
C ARG A 58 -5.81 10.55 -5.37
N HIS A 59 -5.16 9.40 -5.23
CA HIS A 59 -4.79 8.53 -6.35
C HIS A 59 -5.43 7.14 -6.29
N LEU A 60 -6.07 6.77 -5.18
CA LEU A 60 -6.58 5.42 -4.91
C LEU A 60 -5.49 4.33 -4.88
N PHE A 61 -4.22 4.71 -4.87
CA PHE A 61 -3.09 3.84 -4.59
C PHE A 61 -1.92 4.62 -3.98
N ALA A 62 -1.03 3.90 -3.31
CA ALA A 62 0.26 4.41 -2.89
C ALA A 62 1.35 3.38 -3.23
N ALA A 63 2.48 3.85 -3.76
CA ALA A 63 3.60 3.00 -4.13
C ALA A 63 4.77 3.23 -3.18
N LEU A 64 5.41 2.14 -2.77
CA LEU A 64 6.50 2.10 -1.81
C LEU A 64 7.64 1.28 -2.38
N GLY A 65 8.89 1.72 -2.17
CA GLY A 65 10.05 0.87 -2.37
C GLY A 65 10.14 -0.21 -1.29
N ALA A 66 11.05 -1.16 -1.50
CA ALA A 66 11.24 -2.27 -0.56
C ALA A 66 11.65 -1.80 0.86
N ALA A 67 12.42 -0.71 0.94
CA ALA A 67 12.85 -0.13 2.21
C ALA A 67 11.68 0.52 2.97
N GLU A 68 10.88 1.37 2.30
CA GLU A 68 9.71 1.99 2.95
C GLU A 68 8.65 0.96 3.32
N ALA A 69 8.45 -0.05 2.48
CA ALA A 69 7.55 -1.16 2.79
C ALA A 69 7.99 -1.91 4.06
N GLY A 70 9.29 -2.11 4.27
CA GLY A 70 9.81 -2.74 5.49
C GLY A 70 9.47 -1.95 6.76
N VAL A 71 9.63 -0.63 6.73
CA VAL A 71 9.27 0.26 7.85
C VAL A 71 7.76 0.24 8.11
N LEU A 72 6.97 0.32 7.05
CA LEU A 72 5.52 0.39 7.15
C LEU A 72 4.89 -0.92 7.63
N LEU A 73 5.32 -2.06 7.08
CA LEU A 73 4.83 -3.37 7.49
C LEU A 73 5.32 -3.77 8.89
N GLY A 74 6.43 -3.19 9.36
CA GLY A 74 6.96 -3.36 10.70
C GLY A 74 6.41 -2.35 11.72
N SER A 75 5.62 -1.36 11.31
CA SER A 75 5.09 -0.32 12.19
C SER A 75 3.99 -0.86 13.12
N SER A 76 3.99 -0.44 14.40
CA SER A 76 2.95 -0.79 15.38
C SER A 76 1.57 -0.27 14.99
N ALA A 77 1.50 0.71 14.10
CA ALA A 77 0.25 1.26 13.56
C ALA A 77 -0.40 0.36 12.50
N ALA A 78 0.27 -0.73 12.08
CA ALA A 78 -0.18 -1.62 11.02
C ALA A 78 -0.19 -3.09 11.46
N ARG A 79 -1.13 -3.86 10.91
CA ARG A 79 -1.16 -5.32 11.04
C ARG A 79 -1.30 -5.96 9.67
N THR A 80 -0.28 -6.71 9.30
CA THR A 80 -0.23 -7.43 8.02
C THR A 80 -0.87 -8.80 8.16
N THR A 81 -1.72 -9.17 7.20
CA THR A 81 -2.26 -10.52 7.02
C THR A 81 -1.91 -10.98 5.61
N LEU A 82 -1.07 -12.00 5.51
CA LEU A 82 -0.59 -12.56 4.23
C LEU A 82 -1.42 -13.78 3.83
#